data_AF-A0A1S1X3U2-F1
#
_entry.id   AF-A0A1S1X3U2-F1
#
_cell.length_a   1.000
_cell.length_b   1.000
_cell.length_c   1.000
_cell.angle_alpha   90.00
_cell.angle_beta   90.00
_cell.angle_gamma   90.00
#
_symmetry.space_group_name_H-M   'P 1'
#
loop_
_entity.id
_entity.type
_entity.pdbx_description
1 polymer ?
#
loop_
_entity_poly.entity_id
_entity_poly.type
_entity_poly.pdbx_seq_one_letter_code
_entity_poly.pdbx_strand_id
1 'polypeptide(L)'
;MQLNFSQGLLDGEVKTFTPDNSDQPVINATFAKGAIDGKLEVFSPQTHKLIYRVNREHGILVGTEENFDANTGNLTGRAQFENGKYQGEIIRYAPDGKRVIYRAMSVNGLKDGIEESFSAETGKPTLHAEWANGALNGTYQTWKDNGALDIDATYQNGSEVNYSTADDRERAKQTAQPSDALSACQEAWVAAFRKASPDGDFALINHDQLAEWEQQCKQGKSPANT
;
A
#
# COMPACT_ATOMS: atom_id res chain seq x y z
N MET A 1 26.58 -0.13 34.83
CA MET A 1 26.40 -1.33 33.98
C MET A 1 26.50 -2.55 34.88
N GLN A 2 25.61 -3.52 34.70
CA GLN A 2 25.63 -4.80 35.41
C GLN A 2 25.90 -5.90 34.38
N LEU A 3 27.02 -6.60 34.52
CA LEU A 3 27.48 -7.64 33.60
C LEU A 3 27.44 -9.01 34.28
N ASN A 4 27.06 -10.02 33.50
CA ASN A 4 27.12 -11.42 33.88
C ASN A 4 28.03 -12.16 32.90
N PHE A 5 28.82 -13.11 33.40
CA PHE A 5 29.78 -13.84 32.60
C PHE A 5 29.74 -15.35 32.89
N SER A 6 29.89 -16.15 31.84
CA SER A 6 30.15 -17.59 31.91
C SER A 6 31.35 -17.92 31.03
N GLN A 7 32.34 -18.61 31.59
CA GLN A 7 33.60 -18.96 30.91
C GLN A 7 34.34 -17.77 30.27
N GLY A 8 34.26 -16.58 30.89
CA GLY A 8 34.91 -15.36 30.40
C GLY A 8 34.17 -14.64 29.26
N LEU A 9 32.99 -15.13 28.87
CA LEU A 9 32.10 -14.51 27.87
C LEU A 9 30.87 -13.93 28.56
N LEU A 10 30.30 -12.86 28.00
CA LEU A 10 29.02 -12.33 28.50
C LEU A 10 27.94 -13.41 28.39
N ASP A 11 27.21 -13.62 29.48
CA ASP A 11 26.22 -14.69 29.58
C ASP A 11 25.16 -14.31 30.62
N GLY A 12 23.88 -14.40 30.25
CA GLY A 12 22.75 -13.96 31.07
C GLY A 12 22.28 -12.53 30.78
N GLU A 13 21.47 -11.98 31.68
CA GLU A 13 20.90 -10.63 31.54
C GLU A 13 21.97 -9.55 31.79
N VAL A 14 22.07 -8.57 30.90
CA VAL A 14 22.99 -7.43 30.98
C VAL A 14 22.20 -6.13 30.92
N LYS A 15 22.46 -5.25 31.89
CA LYS A 15 21.83 -3.93 32.02
C LYS A 15 22.83 -2.81 31.80
N THR A 16 22.51 -1.89 30.90
CA THR A 16 23.26 -0.64 30.70
C THR A 16 22.45 0.54 31.22
N PHE A 17 23.16 1.57 31.70
CA PHE A 17 22.60 2.70 32.41
C PHE A 17 23.29 3.98 31.91
N THR A 18 22.65 5.13 32.06
CA THR A 18 23.33 6.41 31.81
C THR A 18 24.27 6.74 32.96
N PRO A 19 25.30 7.59 32.76
CA PRO A 19 26.23 7.96 33.83
C PRO A 19 25.55 8.68 35.01
N ASP A 20 24.44 9.37 34.75
CA ASP A 20 23.68 10.19 35.70
C ASP A 20 22.53 9.42 36.37
N ASN A 21 22.16 8.23 35.88
CA ASN A 21 21.09 7.42 36.48
C ASN A 21 21.44 5.93 36.45
N SER A 22 21.86 5.39 37.60
CA SER A 22 22.23 3.97 37.76
C SER A 22 21.08 3.04 38.11
N ASP A 23 19.87 3.56 38.34
CA ASP A 23 18.72 2.78 38.80
C ASP A 23 17.77 2.39 37.67
N GLN A 24 17.76 3.18 36.58
CA GLN A 24 16.91 2.96 35.42
C GLN A 24 17.75 2.57 34.19
N PRO A 25 17.66 1.31 33.72
CA PRO A 25 18.44 0.87 32.57
C PRO A 25 17.94 1.52 31.27
N VAL A 26 18.88 1.79 30.35
CA VAL A 26 18.58 2.22 28.97
C VAL A 26 18.62 1.08 27.97
N ILE A 27 19.30 -0.02 28.32
CA ILE A 27 19.29 -1.27 27.55
C ILE A 27 19.20 -2.42 28.52
N ASN A 28 18.35 -3.38 28.20
CA ASN A 28 18.28 -4.68 28.85
C ASN A 28 18.43 -5.76 27.78
N ALA A 29 19.48 -6.58 27.86
CA ALA A 29 19.81 -7.54 26.81
C ALA A 29 20.19 -8.90 27.41
N THR A 30 19.75 -9.98 26.79
CA THR A 30 20.16 -11.35 27.14
C THR A 30 21.34 -11.76 26.28
N PHE A 31 22.41 -12.23 26.91
CA PHE A 31 23.59 -12.77 26.22
C PHE A 31 23.70 -14.27 26.42
N ALA A 32 24.19 -14.98 25.40
CA ALA A 32 24.69 -16.33 25.51
C ALA A 32 26.04 -16.42 24.79
N LYS A 33 27.07 -16.94 25.49
CA LYS A 33 28.43 -17.11 24.92
C LYS A 33 28.98 -15.86 24.22
N GLY A 34 28.71 -14.68 24.78
CA GLY A 34 29.21 -13.40 24.30
C GLY A 34 28.40 -12.72 23.20
N ALA A 35 27.32 -13.34 22.71
CA ALA A 35 26.43 -12.75 21.71
C ALA A 35 25.05 -12.45 22.30
N ILE A 36 24.33 -11.46 21.76
CA ILE A 36 22.92 -11.22 22.14
C ILE A 36 22.09 -12.40 21.65
N ASP A 37 21.50 -13.12 22.60
CA ASP A 37 20.72 -14.33 22.39
C ASP A 37 19.60 -14.35 23.42
N GLY A 38 18.38 -14.10 22.95
CA GLY A 38 17.19 -13.83 23.73
C GLY A 38 16.70 -12.39 23.57
N LYS A 39 16.13 -11.87 24.64
CA LYS A 39 15.40 -10.59 24.65
C LYS A 39 16.35 -9.39 24.61
N LEU A 40 16.01 -8.41 23.78
CA LEU A 40 16.60 -7.08 23.76
C LEU A 40 15.49 -6.04 23.96
N GLU A 41 15.68 -5.18 24.96
CA GLU A 41 14.82 -4.03 25.25
C GLU A 41 15.66 -2.77 25.33
N VAL A 42 15.15 -1.68 24.75
CA VAL A 42 15.76 -0.35 24.81
C VAL A 42 14.75 0.61 25.39
N PHE A 43 15.21 1.47 26.29
CA PHE A 43 14.40 2.44 27.02
C PHE A 43 14.88 3.86 26.73
N SER A 44 13.94 4.83 26.74
CA SER A 44 14.29 6.24 26.62
C SER A 44 15.15 6.67 27.82
N PRO A 45 16.29 7.34 27.59
CA PRO A 45 17.08 7.89 28.69
C PRO A 45 16.37 9.04 29.43
N GLN A 46 15.40 9.72 28.78
CA GLN A 46 14.67 10.83 29.38
C GLN A 46 13.44 10.38 30.18
N THR A 47 12.67 9.43 29.65
CA THR A 47 11.37 9.05 30.23
C THR A 47 11.37 7.66 30.85
N HIS A 48 12.43 6.87 30.62
CA HIS A 48 12.57 5.46 31.01
C HIS A 48 11.48 4.53 30.46
N LYS A 49 10.66 5.01 29.52
CA LYS A 49 9.68 4.17 28.82
C LYS A 49 10.40 3.26 27.82
N LEU A 50 9.88 2.06 27.65
CA LEU A 50 10.31 1.14 26.59
C LEU A 50 10.08 1.82 25.23
N ILE A 51 11.08 1.80 24.34
CA ILE A 51 11.00 2.36 22.99
C ILE A 51 11.20 1.31 21.89
N TYR A 52 11.83 0.18 22.24
CA TYR A 52 12.09 -0.90 21.30
C TYR A 52 12.19 -2.22 22.05
N ARG A 53 11.60 -3.28 21.50
CA ARG A 53 11.85 -4.66 21.93
C ARG A 53 11.90 -5.62 20.76
N VAL A 54 12.78 -6.60 20.87
CA VAL A 54 12.90 -7.71 19.91
C VAL A 54 13.53 -8.93 20.58
N ASN A 55 13.40 -10.10 19.95
CA ASN A 55 14.14 -11.30 20.34
C ASN A 55 15.15 -11.68 19.27
N ARG A 56 16.27 -12.25 19.71
CA ARG A 56 17.26 -12.90 18.86
C ARG A 56 17.44 -14.33 19.30
N GLU A 57 17.69 -15.23 18.36
CA GLU A 57 18.15 -16.59 18.63
C GLU A 57 19.46 -16.80 17.87
N HIS A 58 20.53 -17.12 18.58
CA HIS A 58 21.87 -17.25 18.01
C HIS A 58 22.30 -16.02 17.17
N GLY A 59 21.93 -14.82 17.64
CA GLY A 59 22.19 -13.54 16.97
C GLY A 59 21.22 -13.15 15.85
N ILE A 60 20.31 -14.04 15.45
CA ILE A 60 19.34 -13.85 14.36
C ILE A 60 18.02 -13.33 14.92
N LEU A 61 17.42 -12.30 14.31
CA LEU A 61 16.12 -11.78 14.75
C LEU A 61 15.01 -12.83 14.55
N VAL A 62 14.20 -13.02 15.58
CA VAL A 62 13.07 -13.97 15.57
C VAL A 62 11.87 -13.40 16.32
N GLY A 63 10.68 -13.83 15.90
CA GLY A 63 9.43 -13.45 16.54
C GLY A 63 9.08 -11.99 16.32
N THR A 64 8.46 -11.36 17.31
CA THR A 64 7.89 -10.02 17.16
C THR A 64 8.91 -8.93 17.51
N GLU A 65 9.09 -7.98 16.61
CA GLU A 65 9.72 -6.69 16.86
C GLU A 65 8.64 -5.64 17.13
N GLU A 66 8.82 -4.83 18.17
CA GLU A 66 7.91 -3.73 18.50
C GLU A 66 8.67 -2.43 18.82
N ASN A 67 8.10 -1.33 18.33
CA ASN A 67 8.57 0.03 18.53
C ASN A 67 7.51 0.82 19.31
N PHE A 68 7.94 1.71 20.19
CA PHE A 68 7.05 2.51 21.03
C PHE A 68 7.47 3.98 21.05
N ASP A 69 6.50 4.87 21.21
CA ASP A 69 6.75 6.30 21.38
C ASP A 69 7.41 6.58 22.75
N ALA A 70 8.50 7.34 22.73
CA ALA A 70 9.31 7.58 23.92
C ALA A 70 8.60 8.38 25.02
N ASN A 71 7.59 9.19 24.68
CA ASN A 71 6.93 10.07 25.64
C ASN A 71 5.68 9.44 26.23
N THR A 72 4.90 8.77 25.39
CA THR A 72 3.61 8.17 25.75
C THR A 72 3.76 6.70 26.13
N GLY A 73 4.68 5.97 25.48
CA GLY A 73 4.80 4.51 25.57
C GLY A 73 3.83 3.78 24.65
N ASN A 74 3.14 4.50 23.76
CA ASN A 74 2.22 3.91 22.80
C ASN A 74 2.97 3.05 21.77
N LEU A 75 2.39 1.93 21.36
CA LEU A 75 2.92 1.11 20.27
C LEU A 75 2.87 1.90 18.96
N THR A 76 4.02 2.10 18.33
CA THR A 76 4.15 2.86 17.06
C THR A 76 4.53 1.96 15.88
N GLY A 77 4.99 0.73 16.14
CA GLY A 77 5.22 -0.24 15.08
C GLY A 77 5.35 -1.66 15.60
N ARG A 78 4.96 -2.61 14.76
CA ARG A 78 5.12 -4.04 14.99
C ARG A 78 5.48 -4.73 13.68
N ALA A 79 6.41 -5.67 13.74
CA ALA A 79 6.73 -6.56 12.63
C ALA A 79 7.06 -7.96 13.16
N GLN A 80 6.92 -8.96 12.29
CA GLN A 80 7.27 -10.34 12.58
C GLN A 80 8.53 -10.75 11.81
N PHE A 81 9.42 -11.47 12.48
CA PHE A 81 10.65 -12.01 11.93
C PHE A 81 10.67 -13.52 12.02
N GLU A 82 11.08 -14.16 10.93
CA GLU A 82 11.44 -15.57 10.89
C GLU A 82 12.83 -15.69 10.25
N ASN A 83 13.77 -16.33 10.96
CA ASN A 83 15.16 -16.51 10.50
C ASN A 83 15.82 -15.21 10.01
N GLY A 84 15.60 -14.10 10.73
CA GLY A 84 16.21 -12.80 10.44
C GLY A 84 15.54 -12.03 9.29
N LYS A 85 14.42 -12.52 8.75
CA LYS A 85 13.69 -11.90 7.64
C LYS A 85 12.27 -11.54 8.07
N TYR A 86 11.72 -10.46 7.53
CA TYR A 86 10.32 -10.13 7.73
C TYR A 86 9.40 -11.25 7.22
N GLN A 87 8.41 -11.64 8.02
CA GLN A 87 7.49 -12.72 7.72
C GLN A 87 6.11 -12.42 8.29
N GLY A 88 5.15 -12.12 7.43
CA GLY A 88 3.79 -11.74 7.79
C GLY A 88 3.59 -10.23 7.78
N GLU A 89 2.75 -9.75 8.70
CA GLU A 89 2.29 -8.36 8.72
C GLU A 89 3.32 -7.42 9.37
N ILE A 90 3.52 -6.28 8.74
CA ILE A 90 4.26 -5.13 9.25
C ILE A 90 3.25 -4.01 9.42
N ILE A 91 3.12 -3.44 10.63
CA ILE A 91 2.17 -2.36 10.94
C ILE A 91 2.92 -1.20 11.58
N ARG A 92 2.57 0.02 11.20
CA ARG A 92 2.96 1.24 11.94
C ARG A 92 1.74 2.05 12.30
N TYR A 93 1.80 2.66 13.47
CA TYR A 93 0.76 3.50 14.04
C TYR A 93 1.21 4.95 14.09
N ALA A 94 0.24 5.87 14.12
CA ALA A 94 0.47 7.26 14.47
C ALA A 94 1.07 7.36 15.90
N PRO A 95 1.69 8.49 16.29
CA PRO A 95 2.29 8.65 17.62
C PRO A 95 1.32 8.42 18.79
N ASP A 96 0.02 8.58 18.56
CA ASP A 96 -1.02 8.28 19.56
C ASP A 96 -1.30 6.78 19.77
N GLY A 97 -0.70 5.91 18.95
CA GLY A 97 -0.85 4.46 18.97
C GLY A 97 -2.21 3.92 18.52
N LYS A 98 -3.13 4.77 18.06
CA LYS A 98 -4.52 4.38 17.79
C LYS A 98 -4.77 4.12 16.31
N ARG A 99 -4.14 4.91 15.45
CA ARG A 99 -4.40 4.87 14.00
C ARG A 99 -3.26 4.17 13.28
N VAL A 100 -3.59 3.17 12.46
CA VAL A 100 -2.63 2.60 11.50
C VAL A 100 -2.32 3.63 10.43
N ILE A 101 -1.04 3.90 10.20
CA ILE A 101 -0.55 4.81 9.15
C ILE A 101 0.17 4.05 8.03
N TYR A 102 0.51 2.80 8.27
CA TYR A 102 1.16 1.92 7.32
C TYR A 102 0.86 0.48 7.67
N ARG A 103 0.55 -0.35 6.67
CA ARG A 103 0.60 -1.80 6.79
C ARG A 103 1.11 -2.44 5.51
N ALA A 104 1.83 -3.54 5.64
CA ALA A 104 2.28 -4.34 4.51
C ALA A 104 2.42 -5.80 4.90
N MET A 105 2.33 -6.68 3.91
CA MET A 105 2.62 -8.11 4.07
C MET A 105 4.00 -8.44 3.49
N SER A 106 4.71 -9.35 4.14
CA SER A 106 6.01 -9.84 3.68
C SER A 106 6.13 -11.36 3.80
N VAL A 107 6.82 -11.98 2.86
CA VAL A 107 7.17 -13.40 2.88
C VAL A 107 8.66 -13.52 2.57
N ASN A 108 9.41 -14.19 3.44
CA ASN A 108 10.86 -14.36 3.31
C ASN A 108 11.62 -13.04 3.08
N GLY A 109 11.18 -11.95 3.73
CA GLY A 109 11.79 -10.62 3.63
C GLY A 109 11.42 -9.83 2.38
N LEU A 110 10.59 -10.37 1.49
CA LEU A 110 10.06 -9.68 0.31
C LEU A 110 8.63 -9.25 0.55
N LYS A 111 8.22 -8.09 0.03
CA LYS A 111 6.81 -7.70 0.02
C LYS A 111 5.99 -8.70 -0.79
N ASP A 112 4.91 -9.20 -0.22
CA ASP A 112 4.04 -10.18 -0.86
C ASP A 112 2.63 -10.02 -0.29
N GLY A 113 1.67 -9.59 -1.13
CA GLY A 113 0.34 -9.16 -0.73
C GLY A 113 0.15 -7.64 -0.79
N ILE A 114 -0.75 -7.12 0.05
CA ILE A 114 -1.17 -5.72 0.02
C ILE A 114 -0.25 -4.85 0.88
N GLU A 115 0.11 -3.69 0.36
CA GLU A 115 0.71 -2.56 1.09
C GLU A 115 -0.23 -1.36 1.04
N GLU A 116 -0.47 -0.74 2.20
CA GLU A 116 -1.30 0.45 2.33
C GLU A 116 -0.63 1.48 3.24
N SER A 117 -0.83 2.76 2.92
CA SER A 117 -0.47 3.89 3.80
C SER A 117 -1.65 4.82 3.98
N PHE A 118 -1.69 5.48 5.14
CA PHE A 118 -2.78 6.36 5.53
C PHE A 118 -2.24 7.65 6.16
N SER A 119 -2.94 8.76 5.92
CA SER A 119 -2.64 10.04 6.58
C SER A 119 -2.81 9.92 8.10
N ALA A 120 -1.77 10.30 8.86
CA ALA A 120 -1.83 10.30 10.31
C ALA A 120 -2.91 11.26 10.85
N GLU A 121 -3.19 12.35 10.14
CA GLU A 121 -4.16 13.37 10.55
C GLU A 121 -5.60 12.96 10.22
N THR A 122 -5.85 12.57 8.97
CA THR A 122 -7.22 12.34 8.46
C THR A 122 -7.63 10.87 8.43
N GLY A 123 -6.67 9.94 8.44
CA GLY A 123 -6.92 8.52 8.23
C GLY A 123 -7.28 8.14 6.78
N LYS A 124 -7.27 9.10 5.85
CA LYS A 124 -7.50 8.81 4.43
C LYS A 124 -6.34 7.99 3.85
N PRO A 125 -6.61 7.08 2.90
CA PRO A 125 -5.56 6.35 2.20
C PRO A 125 -4.66 7.34 1.45
N THR A 126 -3.37 7.03 1.40
CA THR A 126 -2.36 7.75 0.62
C THR A 126 -1.63 6.83 -0.35
N LEU A 127 -1.63 5.52 -0.09
CA LEU A 127 -1.05 4.48 -0.94
C LEU A 127 -1.85 3.18 -0.82
N HIS A 128 -1.98 2.47 -1.93
CA HIS A 128 -2.39 1.09 -2.06
C HIS A 128 -1.52 0.45 -3.14
N ALA A 129 -0.91 -0.69 -2.85
CA ALA A 129 -0.07 -1.41 -3.78
C ALA A 129 -0.20 -2.92 -3.57
N GLU A 130 -0.32 -3.65 -4.67
CA GLU A 130 -0.30 -5.11 -4.69
C GLU A 130 1.07 -5.64 -5.09
N TRP A 131 1.60 -6.57 -4.29
CA TRP A 131 2.93 -7.14 -4.47
C TRP A 131 2.85 -8.67 -4.61
N ALA A 132 3.73 -9.22 -5.43
CA ALA A 132 4.01 -10.65 -5.48
C ALA A 132 5.53 -10.87 -5.55
N ASN A 133 6.09 -11.63 -4.62
CA ASN A 133 7.53 -11.94 -4.55
C ASN A 133 8.45 -10.72 -4.68
N GLY A 134 8.08 -9.61 -4.04
CA GLY A 134 8.86 -8.36 -4.03
C GLY A 134 8.70 -7.47 -5.26
N ALA A 135 7.86 -7.83 -6.23
CA ALA A 135 7.55 -7.01 -7.39
C ALA A 135 6.09 -6.54 -7.36
N LEU A 136 5.83 -5.32 -7.85
CA LEU A 136 4.47 -4.83 -8.05
C LEU A 136 3.73 -5.74 -9.03
N ASN A 137 2.57 -6.25 -8.66
CA ASN A 137 1.80 -7.18 -9.46
C ASN A 137 0.32 -7.09 -9.12
N GLY A 138 -0.37 -6.18 -9.79
CA GLY A 138 -1.75 -5.79 -9.49
C GLY A 138 -1.91 -4.27 -9.46
N THR A 139 -2.84 -3.79 -8.64
CA THR A 139 -3.20 -2.39 -8.52
C THR A 139 -2.11 -1.58 -7.82
N TYR A 140 -1.86 -0.37 -8.31
CA TYR A 140 -1.06 0.65 -7.63
C TYR A 140 -1.78 1.99 -7.67
N GLN A 141 -2.13 2.51 -6.51
CA GLN A 141 -2.89 3.74 -6.37
C GLN A 141 -2.30 4.65 -5.30
N THR A 142 -2.30 5.95 -5.59
CA THR A 142 -1.94 6.99 -4.62
C THR A 142 -3.01 8.06 -4.57
N TRP A 143 -3.11 8.75 -3.44
CA TRP A 143 -4.10 9.82 -3.23
C TRP A 143 -3.43 11.09 -2.73
N LYS A 144 -3.97 12.23 -3.16
CA LYS A 144 -3.62 13.56 -2.64
C LYS A 144 -4.18 13.74 -1.22
N ASP A 145 -3.69 14.73 -0.48
CA ASP A 145 -4.14 15.02 0.90
C ASP A 145 -5.65 15.29 1.01
N ASN A 146 -6.26 15.84 -0.05
CA ASN A 146 -7.71 16.06 -0.10
C ASN A 146 -8.52 14.75 -0.27
N GLY A 147 -7.86 13.62 -0.55
CA GLY A 147 -8.45 12.30 -0.80
C GLY A 147 -8.76 12.02 -2.27
N ALA A 148 -8.40 12.91 -3.19
CA ALA A 148 -8.55 12.66 -4.62
C ALA A 148 -7.50 11.64 -5.09
N LEU A 149 -7.93 10.65 -5.86
CA LEU A 149 -7.05 9.69 -6.52
C LEU A 149 -6.08 10.45 -7.43
N ASP A 150 -4.78 10.27 -7.22
CA ASP A 150 -3.71 10.93 -7.96
C ASP A 150 -3.19 10.02 -9.06
N ILE A 151 -2.56 8.91 -8.68
CA ILE A 151 -2.07 7.89 -9.60
C ILE A 151 -3.00 6.68 -9.52
N ASP A 152 -3.33 6.13 -10.69
CA ASP A 152 -4.01 4.85 -10.85
C ASP A 152 -3.29 4.05 -11.93
N ALA A 153 -2.63 2.98 -11.50
CA ALA A 153 -1.77 2.17 -12.35
C ALA A 153 -1.98 0.67 -12.08
N THR A 154 -1.63 -0.14 -13.07
CA THR A 154 -1.62 -1.60 -12.96
C THR A 154 -0.25 -2.11 -13.37
N TYR A 155 0.33 -2.99 -12.56
CA TYR A 155 1.61 -3.62 -12.81
C TYR A 155 1.47 -5.12 -13.03
N GLN A 156 2.33 -5.69 -13.86
CA GLN A 156 2.50 -7.12 -14.03
C GLN A 156 3.99 -7.46 -13.88
N ASN A 157 4.33 -8.24 -12.84
CA ASN A 157 5.72 -8.64 -12.54
C ASN A 157 6.71 -7.46 -12.53
N GLY A 158 6.33 -6.36 -11.90
CA GLY A 158 7.12 -5.13 -11.78
C GLY A 158 7.11 -4.23 -13.03
N SER A 159 6.47 -4.65 -14.11
CA SER A 159 6.32 -3.83 -15.33
C SER A 159 4.96 -3.13 -15.33
N GLU A 160 4.96 -1.83 -15.62
CA GLU A 160 3.74 -1.05 -15.76
C GLU A 160 2.97 -1.49 -17.01
N VAL A 161 1.68 -1.78 -16.84
CA VAL A 161 0.75 -2.17 -17.92
C VAL A 161 -0.19 -1.01 -18.26
N ASN A 162 -0.72 -0.35 -17.23
CA ASN A 162 -1.59 0.81 -17.36
C ASN A 162 -1.16 1.88 -16.37
N TYR A 163 -1.34 3.15 -16.76
CA TYR A 163 -1.05 4.29 -15.92
C TYR A 163 -1.95 5.46 -16.30
N SER A 164 -2.55 6.10 -15.29
CA SER A 164 -3.27 7.35 -15.46
C SER A 164 -3.07 8.26 -14.26
N THR A 165 -2.90 9.55 -14.54
CA THR A 165 -2.94 10.60 -13.53
C THR A 165 -4.35 11.15 -13.36
N ALA A 166 -4.54 11.94 -12.31
CA ALA A 166 -5.78 12.72 -12.13
C ALA A 166 -6.07 13.59 -13.37
N ASP A 167 -5.05 14.22 -13.95
CA ASP A 167 -5.20 15.10 -15.11
C ASP A 167 -5.57 14.33 -16.38
N ASP A 168 -5.02 13.12 -16.57
CA ASP A 168 -5.41 12.24 -17.67
C ASP A 168 -6.88 11.84 -17.58
N ARG A 169 -7.34 11.50 -16.36
CA ARG A 169 -8.74 11.17 -16.10
C ARG A 169 -9.66 12.37 -16.29
N GLU A 170 -9.26 13.56 -15.86
CA GLU A 170 -10.04 14.79 -16.08
C GLU A 170 -10.11 15.18 -17.56
N ARG A 171 -9.00 15.06 -18.29
CA ARG A 171 -8.99 15.25 -19.75
C ARG A 171 -9.91 14.25 -20.43
N ALA A 172 -9.85 12.97 -20.04
CA ALA A 172 -10.71 11.92 -20.57
C ALA A 172 -12.20 12.24 -20.35
N LYS A 173 -12.58 12.81 -19.20
CA LYS A 173 -13.97 13.26 -18.93
C LYS A 173 -14.40 14.43 -19.81
N GLN A 174 -13.49 15.34 -20.15
CA GLN A 174 -13.79 16.50 -21.02
C GLN A 174 -13.87 16.10 -22.50
N THR A 175 -13.08 15.09 -22.91
CA THR A 175 -13.14 14.51 -24.25
C THR A 175 -14.23 13.46 -24.39
N ALA A 176 -14.71 12.88 -23.29
CA ALA A 176 -15.92 12.06 -23.24
C ALA A 176 -17.14 12.96 -23.46
N GLN A 177 -17.37 13.30 -24.72
CA GLN A 177 -18.59 13.95 -25.14
C GLN A 177 -19.78 13.01 -24.86
N PRO A 178 -20.98 13.55 -24.55
CA PRO A 178 -22.22 12.77 -24.51
C PRO A 178 -22.55 12.05 -25.84
N SER A 179 -21.79 12.31 -26.90
CA SER A 179 -21.99 11.81 -28.26
C SER A 179 -21.63 10.33 -28.46
N ASP A 180 -20.94 9.69 -27.50
CA ASP A 180 -20.61 8.26 -27.62
C ASP A 180 -21.81 7.36 -27.27
N ALA A 181 -22.80 7.89 -26.53
CA ALA A 181 -24.09 7.25 -26.38
C ALA A 181 -24.99 7.69 -27.55
N LEU A 182 -25.19 6.78 -28.50
CA LEU A 182 -26.16 6.98 -29.57
C LEU A 182 -27.53 7.26 -28.94
N SER A 183 -28.21 8.30 -29.42
CA SER A 183 -29.63 8.47 -29.09
C SER A 183 -30.43 7.28 -29.63
N ALA A 184 -31.61 6.98 -29.05
CA ALA A 184 -32.49 5.93 -29.55
C ALA A 184 -32.80 6.05 -31.06
N CYS A 185 -32.82 7.29 -31.59
CA CYS A 185 -32.95 7.53 -33.02
C CYS A 185 -31.70 7.09 -33.81
N GLN A 186 -30.50 7.40 -33.33
CA GLN A 186 -29.25 6.96 -33.96
C GLN A 186 -29.05 5.44 -33.81
N GLU A 187 -29.46 4.83 -32.70
CA GLU A 187 -29.48 3.37 -32.54
C GLU A 187 -30.37 2.70 -33.59
N ALA A 188 -31.54 3.27 -33.90
CA ALA A 188 -32.41 2.77 -34.96
C ALA A 188 -31.74 2.82 -36.34
N TRP A 189 -31.02 3.90 -36.65
CA TRP A 189 -30.25 4.02 -37.90
C TRP A 189 -29.10 3.00 -37.98
N VAL A 190 -28.36 2.81 -36.88
CA VAL A 190 -27.30 1.79 -36.77
C VAL A 190 -27.85 0.38 -36.99
N ALA A 191 -28.98 0.06 -36.36
CA ALA A 191 -29.64 -1.24 -36.51
C ALA A 191 -30.13 -1.47 -37.96
N ALA A 192 -30.76 -0.46 -38.57
CA ALA A 192 -31.22 -0.54 -39.95
C ALA A 192 -30.05 -0.71 -40.94
N PHE A 193 -28.95 0.02 -40.73
CA PHE A 193 -27.76 -0.08 -41.58
C PHE A 193 -27.10 -1.45 -41.50
N ARG A 194 -26.92 -1.99 -40.28
CA ARG A 194 -26.37 -3.34 -40.07
C ARG A 194 -27.26 -4.42 -40.68
N LYS A 195 -28.58 -4.30 -40.55
CA LYS A 195 -29.54 -5.23 -41.17
C LYS A 195 -29.46 -5.24 -42.71
N ALA A 196 -29.18 -4.09 -43.32
CA ALA A 196 -29.07 -3.96 -44.78
C ALA A 196 -27.66 -4.26 -45.33
N SER A 197 -26.64 -4.32 -44.47
CA SER A 197 -25.26 -4.56 -44.87
C SER A 197 -24.96 -6.05 -45.07
N PRO A 198 -24.19 -6.44 -46.11
CA PRO A 198 -23.68 -7.82 -46.26
C PRO A 198 -22.87 -8.31 -45.06
N ASP A 199 -22.24 -7.40 -44.31
CA ASP A 199 -21.42 -7.70 -43.14
C ASP A 199 -22.24 -7.78 -41.83
N GLY A 200 -23.55 -7.55 -41.89
CA GLY A 200 -24.45 -7.64 -40.74
C GLY A 200 -24.02 -6.75 -39.57
N ASP A 201 -23.97 -7.34 -38.38
CA ASP A 201 -23.57 -6.65 -37.14
C ASP A 201 -22.13 -6.13 -37.14
N PHE A 202 -21.28 -6.67 -38.02
CA PHE A 202 -19.88 -6.27 -38.16
C PHE A 202 -19.67 -5.12 -39.15
N ALA A 203 -20.73 -4.61 -39.77
CA ALA A 203 -20.64 -3.48 -40.67
C ALA A 203 -20.02 -2.26 -39.97
N LEU A 204 -18.92 -1.76 -40.52
CA LEU A 204 -18.22 -0.59 -39.99
C LEU A 204 -19.01 0.68 -40.28
N ILE A 205 -19.25 1.46 -39.23
CA ILE A 205 -19.94 2.75 -39.30
C ILE A 205 -18.90 3.81 -38.99
N ASN A 206 -18.66 4.71 -39.93
CA ASN A 206 -17.69 5.78 -39.75
C ASN A 206 -18.33 7.00 -39.07
N HIS A 207 -17.48 7.94 -38.65
CA HIS A 207 -17.90 9.16 -37.97
C HIS A 207 -18.85 10.02 -38.81
N ASP A 208 -18.60 10.15 -40.11
CA ASP A 208 -19.42 11.00 -41.01
C ASP A 208 -20.85 10.46 -41.14
N GLN A 209 -21.00 9.15 -41.18
CA GLN A 209 -22.30 8.48 -41.27
C GLN A 209 -23.11 8.61 -39.97
N LEU A 210 -22.45 8.53 -38.81
CA LEU A 210 -23.09 8.82 -37.52
C LEU A 210 -23.53 10.28 -37.41
N ALA A 211 -22.70 11.22 -37.89
CA ALA A 211 -23.01 12.65 -37.91
C ALA A 211 -24.20 12.97 -38.85
N GLU A 212 -24.29 12.29 -39.99
CA GLU A 212 -25.44 12.42 -40.89
C GLU A 212 -26.73 11.97 -40.22
N TRP A 213 -26.73 10.80 -39.58
CA TRP A 213 -27.91 10.29 -38.87
C TRP A 213 -28.30 11.18 -37.69
N GLU A 214 -27.33 11.78 -36.99
CA GLU A 214 -27.62 12.78 -35.96
C GLU A 214 -28.40 13.97 -36.53
N GLN A 215 -28.03 14.48 -37.70
CA GLN A 215 -28.76 15.57 -38.37
C GLN A 215 -30.16 15.14 -38.81
N GLN A 216 -30.30 13.91 -39.30
CA GLN A 216 -31.61 13.36 -39.68
C GLN A 216 -32.52 13.21 -38.45
N CYS A 217 -31.98 12.76 -37.32
CA CYS A 217 -32.69 12.69 -36.05
C CYS A 217 -33.15 14.07 -35.56
N LYS A 218 -32.30 15.10 -35.67
CA LYS A 218 -32.67 16.50 -35.35
C LYS A 218 -33.80 17.03 -36.25
N GLN A 219 -33.95 16.48 -37.45
CA GLN A 219 -35.04 16.79 -38.39
C GLN A 219 -36.28 15.90 -38.18
N GLY A 220 -36.31 15.04 -37.17
CA GLY A 220 -37.43 14.12 -36.88
C GLY A 220 -37.55 12.94 -37.85
N LYS A 221 -36.47 12.62 -38.59
CA LYS A 221 -36.45 11.50 -39.55
C LYS A 221 -36.07 10.19 -38.85
N SER A 222 -36.57 9.08 -39.38
CA SER A 222 -36.29 7.71 -38.93
C SER A 222 -35.99 6.80 -40.13
N PRO A 223 -35.25 5.69 -39.94
CA PRO A 223 -34.98 4.73 -41.01
C PRO A 223 -36.27 4.07 -41.49
N ALA A 224 -36.38 3.82 -42.80
CA ALA A 224 -37.54 3.17 -43.39
C ALA A 224 -37.65 1.71 -42.90
N ASN A 225 -38.85 1.31 -42.43
CA ASN A 225 -39.13 -0.09 -42.09
C ASN A 225 -38.97 -0.95 -43.35
N THR A 226 -37.91 -1.74 -43.40
CA THR A 226 -37.65 -2.77 -44.42
C THR A 226 -37.46 -4.12 -43.75
#